data_AF-X5P6C4-F1
#
_entry.id   AF-X5P6C4-F1
#
_cell.length_a   1.000
_cell.length_b   1.000
_cell.length_c   1.000
_cell.angle_alpha   90.00
_cell.angle_beta   90.00
_cell.angle_gamma   90.00
#
_symmetry.space_group_name_H-M   'P 1'
#
loop_
_entity.id
_entity.type
_entity.pdbx_description
1 polymer ?
#
loop_
_entity_poly.entity_id
_entity_poly.type
_entity_poly.pdbx_seq_one_letter_code
_entity_poly.pdbx_strand_id
1 'polypeptide(L)' 'MARKRHTAEEIVAKLRQVDVLTSQGRTVAEAVRSIGVTEVTYYRWRQEYGGLKGTTR' A
#
# COMPACT_ATOMS: atom_id res chain seq x y z
N MET A 1 3.10 24.18 5.23
CA MET A 1 3.71 22.83 5.34
C MET A 1 3.68 22.19 3.96
N ALA A 2 4.81 22.07 3.26
CA ALA A 2 4.85 21.38 1.98
C ALA A 2 4.41 19.93 2.21
N ARG A 3 3.28 19.53 1.61
CA ARG A 3 2.83 18.14 1.61
C ARG A 3 3.94 17.36 0.91
N LYS A 4 4.82 16.68 1.65
CA LYS A 4 5.80 15.76 1.08
C LYS A 4 5.00 14.74 0.28
N ARG A 5 5.01 14.89 -1.05
CA ARG A 5 4.40 13.91 -1.95
C ARG A 5 5.27 12.67 -1.90
N HIS A 6 4.63 11.52 -1.73
CA HIS A 6 5.32 10.25 -1.91
C HIS A 6 5.71 10.11 -3.39
N THR A 7 6.95 9.70 -3.65
CA THR A 7 7.35 9.36 -5.02
C THR A 7 6.70 8.05 -5.44
N ALA A 8 6.64 7.77 -6.74
CA ALA A 8 6.11 6.51 -7.24
C ALA A 8 6.86 5.30 -6.65
N GLU A 9 8.18 5.42 -6.48
CA GLU A 9 9.03 4.39 -5.89
C GLU A 9 8.68 4.16 -4.41
N GLU A 10 8.50 5.21 -3.63
CA GLU A 10 8.07 5.10 -2.22
C GLU A 10 6.69 4.45 -2.11
N ILE A 11 5.76 4.80 -3.00
CA ILE A 11 4.42 4.22 -3.03
C ILE A 11 4.50 2.72 -3.32
N VAL A 12 5.24 2.32 -4.35
CA VAL A 12 5.42 0.90 -4.72
C VAL A 12 6.10 0.12 -3.59
N ALA A 13 7.12 0.69 -2.95
CA ALA A 13 7.79 0.06 -1.81
C ALA A 13 6.83 -0.16 -0.64
N LYS A 14 6.01 0.84 -0.30
CA LYS A 14 4.98 0.75 0.73
C LYS A 14 3.89 -0.28 0.39
N LEU A 15 3.43 -0.33 -0.86
CA LEU A 15 2.47 -1.34 -1.32
C LEU A 15 3.03 -2.76 -1.17
N ARG A 16 4.31 -2.98 -1.52
CA ARG A 16 4.98 -4.28 -1.32
C ARG A 16 5.11 -4.64 0.15
N GLN A 17 5.37 -3.67 1.03
CA GLN A 17 5.42 -3.91 2.46
C GLN A 17 4.05 -4.34 3.01
N VAL A 18 2.96 -3.74 2.54
CA VAL A 18 1.60 -4.19 2.89
C VAL A 18 1.36 -5.62 2.42
N ASP A 19 1.72 -5.97 1.19
CA ASP A 19 1.61 -7.34 0.67
C ASP A 19 2.39 -8.38 1.53
N VAL A 20 3.57 -8.02 2.03
CA VAL A 20 4.37 -8.91 2.90
C VAL A 20 3.71 -9.09 4.26
N LEU A 21 3.17 -8.01 4.84
CA LEU A 21 2.50 -8.09 6.14
C LEU A 21 1.20 -8.88 6.06
N THR A 22 0.45 -8.73 4.97
CA THR A 22 -0.77 -9.51 4.75
C THR A 22 -0.48 -10.99 4.47
N SER A 23 0.62 -11.33 3.77
CA SER A 23 1.03 -12.73 3.61
C SER A 23 1.49 -13.37 4.92
N GLN A 24 1.90 -12.57 5.91
CA GLN A 24 2.18 -13.00 7.28
C GLN A 24 0.91 -13.12 8.15
N GLY A 25 -0.28 -12.93 7.57
CA GLY A 25 -1.56 -13.06 8.26
C GLY A 25 -2.06 -11.78 8.94
N ARG A 26 -1.38 -10.64 8.78
CA ARG A 26 -1.91 -9.36 9.29
C ARG A 26 -3.07 -8.86 8.44
N THR A 27 -3.99 -8.15 9.06
CA THR A 27 -5.05 -7.46 8.33
C THR A 27 -4.48 -6.29 7.52
N VAL A 28 -5.16 -5.90 6.43
CA VAL A 28 -4.78 -4.72 5.64
C VAL A 28 -4.76 -3.46 6.52
N ALA A 29 -5.73 -3.31 7.43
CA ALA A 29 -5.79 -2.20 8.37
C ALA A 29 -4.53 -2.08 9.24
N GLU A 30 -4.06 -3.19 9.80
CA GLU A 30 -2.82 -3.23 10.60
C GLU A 30 -1.58 -2.95 9.75
N ALA A 31 -1.50 -3.55 8.57
CA ALA A 31 -0.37 -3.39 7.66
C ALA A 31 -0.25 -1.94 7.18
N VAL A 32 -1.36 -1.31 6.80
CA VAL A 32 -1.42 0.07 6.34
C VAL A 32 -1.09 1.06 7.46
N ARG A 33 -1.55 0.79 8.68
CA ARG A 33 -1.16 1.57 9.87
C ARG A 33 0.35 1.49 10.13
N SER A 34 0.96 0.33 9.90
CA SER A 34 2.40 0.14 10.12
C SER A 34 3.30 0.95 9.16
N ILE A 35 2.82 1.25 7.96
CA ILE A 35 3.54 2.07 6.96
C ILE A 35 3.18 3.56 7.02
N GLY A 36 2.40 3.96 8.02
CA GLY A 36 2.02 5.35 8.27
C GLY A 36 1.10 5.95 7.21
N VAL A 37 0.23 5.14 6.58
CA VAL A 37 -0.79 5.64 5.63
C VAL A 37 -2.19 5.21 6.06
N THR A 38 -3.21 5.77 5.42
CA THR A 38 -4.61 5.40 5.67
C THR A 38 -5.06 4.33 4.68
N GLU A 39 -6.07 3.54 5.05
CA GLU A 39 -6.64 2.54 4.14
C GLU A 39 -7.14 3.16 2.83
N VAL A 40 -7.72 4.36 2.91
CA VAL A 40 -8.14 5.13 1.72
C VAL A 40 -6.96 5.44 0.80
N THR A 41 -5.83 5.87 1.37
CA THR A 41 -4.59 6.11 0.61
C THR A 41 -4.07 4.83 -0.03
N TYR A 42 -4.06 3.73 0.74
CA TYR A 42 -3.63 2.42 0.25
C TYR A 42 -4.48 1.93 -0.93
N TYR A 43 -5.81 1.99 -0.85
CA TYR A 43 -6.68 1.56 -1.94
C TYR A 43 -6.53 2.43 -3.19
N ARG A 44 -6.36 3.75 -3.03
CA ARG A 44 -6.04 4.63 -4.18
C ARG A 44 -4.72 4.25 -4.83
N TRP A 45 -3.68 4.04 -4.04
CA TRP A 45 -2.39 3.60 -4.56
C TRP A 45 -2.44 2.22 -5.20
N ARG A 46 -3.28 1.30 -4.72
CA ARG A 46 -3.49 0.00 -5.39
C ARG A 46 -4.14 0.15 -6.76
N GLN A 47 -5.03 1.12 -6.95
CA GLN A 47 -5.61 1.39 -8.27
C GLN A 47 -4.61 2.06 -9.22
N GLU A 48 -3.79 2.98 -8.71
CA GLU A 48 -2.89 3.80 -9.52
C GLU A 48 -1.52 3.13 -9.78
N TYR A 49 -1.02 2.36 -8.81
CA TYR A 49 0.32 1.75 -8.81
C TYR A 49 0.31 0.24 -8.55
N GLY A 50 -0.84 -0.36 -8.24
CA GLY A 50 -0.96 -1.77 -7.84
C GLY A 50 -1.16 -2.75 -8.99
N GLY A 51 -0.86 -2.37 -10.23
CA GLY A 51 -1.06 -3.14 -11.47
C GLY A 51 -0.29 -4.47 -11.60
N LEU A 52 0.11 -5.11 -10.49
CA LEU A 52 0.88 -6.37 -10.50
C LEU A 52 0.28 -7.54 -9.73
N LYS A 53 -0.89 -7.44 -9.08
CA LYS A 53 -1.50 -8.62 -8.44
C LYS A 53 -3.03 -8.61 -8.47
N GLY A 54 -3.61 -9.55 -9.24
CA GLY A 54 -4.93 -10.09 -8.94
C GLY A 54 -5.97 -10.09 -10.05
N THR A 55 -5.60 -10.41 -11.31
CA THR A 55 -6.53 -11.23 -12.12
C THR A 55 -6.50 -12.63 -11.48
N THR A 56 -7.39 -12.86 -10.53
CA THR A 56 -7.80 -14.20 -10.10
C THR A 56 -9.27 -14.02 -9.76
N ARG A 57 -10.07 -14.34 -10.77
CA ARG A 57 -11.49 -14.62 -10.66
C ARG A 57 -11.68 -15.99 -10.01
#